data_AF-A0A1B9E931-F1
#
_entry.id   AF-A0A1B9E931-F1
#
_cell.length_a   1.000
_cell.length_b   1.000
_cell.length_c   1.000
_cell.angle_alpha   90.00
_cell.angle_beta   90.00
_cell.angle_gamma   90.00
#
_symmetry.space_group_name_H-M   'P 1'
#
loop_
_entity.id
_entity.type
_entity.pdbx_description
1 polymer ?
#
loop_
_entity_poly.entity_id
_entity_poly.type
_entity_poly.pdbx_seq_one_letter_code
_entity_poly.pdbx_strand_id
1 'polypeptide(L)'
;MFVFAIVKTNKTEPKLLLQTTQKTFAAANPIVLTFATDAKTELRAKLFIIHTYGKTVLEATATKAHLSFRIPSIYCRKTGLVSWYLVHNQKTLNQGTFEIIPNDASATLLENYLGPPTILAGKKHFTMLVAIPTDAYDNPKQNNTTVVIKDQFLDRITVSSKKTASFIAWKNIYSRTKSGKMLVSSQCNSTSSKEFETEITPSVATNFSIQATRNHAFADGNQITTLETTIIRDQYNNIVADGTLVTFQITTKNNTLLKTYAATINGIAKGQLLHPDHAENYQIKAYIIGIAQSKPIVVRYQALIGTFAYQFSDQNRKITVGPLTSFMQQRVPDGIKVTLKILHNQKVIETKIAETAKGMARFYLHAPFYKEKEYQFEITTLGITQQTQLKKYESH
;
A
#
# COMPACT_ATOMS: atom_id res chain seq x y z
N MET A 1 81.50 37.72 43.04
CA MET A 1 81.27 37.13 41.70
C MET A 1 80.83 35.68 41.93
N PHE A 2 79.52 35.42 42.04
CA PHE A 2 79.03 34.08 42.35
C PHE A 2 78.80 33.29 41.07
N VAL A 3 79.52 32.18 40.96
CA VAL A 3 79.43 31.19 39.89
C VAL A 3 78.12 30.42 40.04
N PHE A 4 77.27 30.44 39.01
CA PHE A 4 76.12 29.54 38.92
C PHE A 4 76.60 28.18 38.41
N ALA A 5 76.68 27.20 39.31
CA ALA A 5 76.82 25.80 38.92
C ALA A 5 75.47 25.29 38.39
N ILE A 6 75.41 24.93 37.12
CA ILE A 6 74.29 24.14 36.58
C ILE A 6 74.48 22.71 37.07
N VAL A 7 73.80 22.36 38.15
CA VAL A 7 73.66 20.97 38.57
C VAL A 7 72.68 20.30 37.60
N LYS A 8 73.19 19.48 36.68
CA LYS A 8 72.35 18.47 36.01
C LYS A 8 71.92 17.44 37.05
N THR A 9 70.78 17.65 37.71
CA THR A 9 70.11 16.56 38.40
C THR A 9 69.59 15.60 37.34
N ASN A 10 70.28 14.47 37.13
CA ASN A 10 69.69 13.30 36.50
C ASN A 10 68.57 12.82 37.43
N LYS A 11 67.38 13.42 37.34
CA LYS A 11 66.17 12.91 37.98
C LYS A 11 65.78 11.64 37.21
N THR A 12 66.16 10.50 37.74
CA THR A 12 65.60 9.21 37.34
C THR A 12 64.08 9.32 37.43
N GLU A 13 63.38 9.11 36.31
CA GLU A 13 61.92 9.19 36.31
C GLU A 13 61.35 8.08 37.19
N PRO A 14 60.36 8.38 38.05
CA PRO A 14 59.82 7.39 38.99
C PRO A 14 59.18 6.23 38.23
N LYS A 15 59.39 5.02 38.72
CA LYS A 15 58.89 3.81 38.10
C LYS A 15 57.40 3.65 38.45
N LEU A 16 56.54 3.73 37.44
CA LEU A 16 55.11 3.54 37.58
C LEU A 16 54.67 2.19 37.02
N LEU A 17 54.29 1.27 37.90
CA LEU A 17 53.81 -0.05 37.53
C LEU A 17 52.29 -0.11 37.66
N LEU A 18 51.60 -0.45 36.57
CA LEU A 18 50.16 -0.70 36.60
C LEU A 18 49.87 -1.92 37.50
N GLN A 19 49.00 -1.73 38.49
CA GLN A 19 48.53 -2.79 39.38
C GLN A 19 47.18 -3.37 38.94
N THR A 20 46.37 -2.59 38.22
CA THR A 20 45.10 -3.07 37.67
C THR A 20 45.38 -4.08 36.55
N THR A 21 45.19 -5.38 36.84
CA THR A 21 45.41 -6.47 35.89
C THR A 21 44.17 -6.80 35.05
N GLN A 22 42.99 -6.35 35.49
CA GLN A 22 41.73 -6.56 34.78
C GLN A 22 41.73 -5.82 33.44
N LYS A 23 41.44 -6.56 32.36
CA LYS A 23 41.42 -6.03 30.99
C LYS A 23 40.02 -5.78 30.44
N THR A 24 38.99 -6.28 31.11
CA THR A 24 37.59 -6.21 30.67
C THR A 24 36.70 -5.79 31.83
N PHE A 25 35.89 -4.76 31.66
CA PHE A 25 34.99 -4.21 32.68
C PHE A 25 33.55 -4.21 32.16
N ALA A 26 32.59 -4.60 33.00
CA ALA A 26 31.18 -4.48 32.63
C ALA A 26 30.73 -3.01 32.68
N ALA A 27 29.87 -2.61 31.74
CA ALA A 27 29.35 -1.25 31.66
C ALA A 27 28.69 -0.79 32.97
N ALA A 28 28.82 0.50 33.25
CA ALA A 28 28.41 1.22 34.47
C ALA A 28 29.16 0.87 35.77
N ASN A 29 29.97 -0.19 35.80
CA ASN A 29 30.83 -0.43 36.94
C ASN A 29 31.92 0.65 37.04
N PRO A 30 32.24 1.19 38.24
CA PRO A 30 33.34 2.12 38.40
C PRO A 30 34.67 1.49 37.99
N ILE A 31 35.43 2.18 37.14
CA ILE A 31 36.75 1.75 36.69
C ILE A 31 37.80 2.68 37.32
N VAL A 32 38.78 2.09 37.99
CA VAL A 32 39.92 2.79 38.58
C VAL A 32 41.20 2.12 38.12
N LEU A 33 42.09 2.88 37.48
CA LEU A 33 43.43 2.44 37.17
C LEU A 33 44.37 2.86 38.29
N THR A 34 45.03 1.88 38.92
CA THR A 34 45.95 2.11 40.03
C THR A 34 47.37 1.77 39.60
N PHE A 35 48.29 2.68 39.89
CA PHE A 35 49.71 2.53 39.61
C PHE A 35 50.49 2.58 40.92
N ALA A 36 51.37 1.60 41.15
CA ALA A 36 52.37 1.67 42.20
C ALA A 36 53.49 2.64 41.78
N THR A 37 53.95 3.45 42.73
CA THR A 37 55.03 4.42 42.51
C THR A 37 56.11 4.29 43.58
N ASP A 38 57.36 4.44 43.19
CA ASP A 38 58.51 4.56 44.09
C ASP A 38 58.89 6.04 44.36
N ALA A 39 58.06 6.97 43.90
CA ALA A 39 58.31 8.41 44.03
C ALA A 39 58.36 8.83 45.51
N LYS A 40 59.49 9.43 45.91
CA LYS A 40 59.70 9.97 47.27
C LYS A 40 59.00 11.31 47.52
N THR A 41 58.47 11.94 46.46
CA THR A 41 57.78 13.24 46.47
C THR A 41 56.46 13.15 45.71
N GLU A 42 55.51 14.05 45.98
CA GLU A 42 54.22 14.07 45.27
C GLU A 42 54.41 14.12 43.74
N LEU A 43 53.95 13.08 43.06
CA LEU A 43 54.09 12.92 41.62
C LEU A 43 52.83 13.43 40.90
N ARG A 44 52.98 14.43 40.05
CA ARG A 44 51.87 15.01 39.24
C ARG A 44 51.77 14.34 37.88
N ALA A 45 51.50 13.04 37.86
CA ALA A 45 51.21 12.32 36.62
C ALA A 45 49.73 12.50 36.23
N LYS A 46 49.47 12.59 34.92
CA LYS A 46 48.13 12.67 34.34
C LYS A 46 47.85 11.42 33.51
N LEU A 47 46.59 11.04 33.41
CA LEU A 47 46.17 9.93 32.56
C LEU A 47 45.36 10.45 31.39
N PHE A 48 45.90 10.33 30.18
CA PHE A 48 45.20 10.65 28.95
C PHE A 48 44.41 9.42 28.48
N ILE A 49 43.09 9.56 28.39
CA ILE A 49 42.16 8.51 27.98
C ILE A 49 41.63 8.81 26.59
N ILE A 50 41.55 7.78 25.76
CA ILE A 50 40.88 7.78 24.46
C ILE A 50 39.75 6.75 24.51
N HIS A 51 38.53 7.23 24.34
CA HIS A 51 37.30 6.44 24.22
C HIS A 51 36.60 6.80 22.90
N THR A 52 35.73 5.92 22.38
CA THR A 52 34.88 6.20 21.20
C THR A 52 34.01 7.45 21.36
N TYR A 53 33.75 7.86 22.60
CA TYR A 53 32.89 9.01 22.95
C TYR A 53 33.70 10.28 23.26
N GLY A 54 35.03 10.23 23.18
CA GLY A 54 35.87 11.40 23.40
C GLY A 54 37.23 11.08 24.01
N LYS A 55 38.03 12.14 24.15
CA LYS A 55 39.35 12.09 24.77
C LYS A 55 39.34 12.98 26.00
N THR A 56 39.93 12.54 27.11
CA THR A 56 40.01 13.33 28.33
C THR A 56 41.33 13.13 29.05
N VAL A 57 41.70 14.09 29.90
CA VAL A 57 42.86 14.01 30.79
C VAL A 57 42.34 13.93 32.21
N LEU A 58 42.79 12.91 32.94
CA LEU A 58 42.41 12.67 34.33
C LEU A 58 43.57 13.02 35.26
N GLU A 59 43.23 13.67 36.35
CA GLU A 59 44.16 13.92 37.46
C GLU A 59 44.16 12.73 38.42
N ALA A 60 45.32 12.44 39.02
CA ALA A 60 45.46 11.35 39.98
C ALA A 60 44.91 11.74 41.36
N THR A 61 44.27 10.80 42.04
CA THR A 61 44.20 10.83 43.50
C THR A 61 45.44 10.11 44.05
N ALA A 62 46.35 10.88 44.64
CA ALA A 62 47.67 10.39 45.04
C ALA A 62 47.71 9.99 46.53
N THR A 63 48.37 8.87 46.81
CA THR A 63 48.85 8.47 48.14
C THR A 63 50.36 8.25 48.05
N LYS A 64 51.06 8.10 49.19
CA LYS A 64 52.53 7.92 49.22
C LYS A 64 53.04 6.74 48.38
N ALA A 65 52.21 5.73 48.11
CA ALA A 65 52.59 4.52 47.38
C ALA A 65 51.80 4.29 46.07
N HIS A 66 50.66 4.96 45.88
CA HIS A 66 49.76 4.70 44.76
C HIS A 66 49.22 5.97 44.10
N LEU A 67 49.11 5.93 42.78
CA LEU A 67 48.33 6.87 41.98
C LEU A 67 47.08 6.18 41.47
N SER A 68 45.91 6.73 41.77
CA SER A 68 44.62 6.19 41.31
C SER A 68 43.92 7.17 40.38
N PHE A 69 43.50 6.67 39.22
CA PHE A 69 42.76 7.44 38.22
C PHE A 69 41.37 6.85 38.05
N ARG A 70 40.34 7.61 38.44
CA ARG A 70 38.95 7.21 38.27
C ARG A 70 38.46 7.59 36.88
N ILE A 71 38.05 6.61 36.10
CA ILE A 71 37.47 6.84 34.78
C ILE A 71 36.10 7.52 34.94
N PRO A 72 35.78 8.58 34.16
CA PRO A 72 34.49 9.24 34.20
C PRO A 72 33.33 8.28 33.95
N SER A 73 32.25 8.42 34.73
CA SER A 73 31.09 7.54 34.65
C SER A 73 30.41 7.52 33.28
N ILE A 74 30.53 8.60 32.50
CA ILE A 74 30.01 8.66 31.12
C ILE A 74 30.72 7.67 30.19
N TYR A 75 32.02 7.44 30.39
CA TYR A 75 32.78 6.44 29.63
C TYR A 75 32.55 5.04 30.19
N CYS A 76 32.50 4.88 31.52
CA CYS A 76 32.21 3.58 32.12
C CYS A 76 30.87 2.98 31.67
N ARG A 77 29.89 3.82 31.28
CA ARG A 77 28.56 3.38 30.84
C ARG A 77 28.49 2.90 29.38
N LYS A 78 29.53 3.14 28.58
CA LYS A 78 29.50 2.82 27.14
C LYS A 78 30.53 1.77 26.79
N THR A 79 30.12 0.78 26.00
CA THR A 79 31.00 -0.29 25.56
C THR A 79 32.02 0.19 24.54
N GLY A 80 33.18 -0.45 24.55
CA GLY A 80 34.23 -0.19 23.57
C GLY A 80 35.63 -0.36 24.14
N LEU A 81 36.61 -0.28 23.24
CA LEU A 81 38.01 -0.28 23.59
C LEU A 81 38.42 1.10 24.11
N VAL A 82 39.08 1.12 25.27
CA VAL A 82 39.62 2.31 25.89
C VAL A 82 41.14 2.23 25.88
N SER A 83 41.78 3.22 25.27
CA SER A 83 43.24 3.36 25.30
C SER A 83 43.61 4.41 26.33
N TRP A 84 44.68 4.15 27.07
CA TRP A 84 45.17 5.08 28.09
C TRP A 84 46.68 5.27 27.98
N TYR A 85 47.13 6.48 28.29
CA TYR A 85 48.52 6.91 28.29
C TYR A 85 48.80 7.65 29.60
N LEU A 86 49.73 7.13 30.38
CA LEU A 86 50.18 7.76 31.62
C LEU A 86 51.29 8.75 31.28
N VAL A 87 51.05 10.03 31.52
CA VAL A 87 51.90 11.13 31.07
C VAL A 87 52.43 11.91 32.27
N HIS A 88 53.72 12.20 32.27
CA HIS A 88 54.39 13.07 33.25
C HIS A 88 55.45 13.89 32.54
N ASN A 89 55.54 15.19 32.83
CA ASN A 89 56.50 16.11 32.20
C ASN A 89 56.57 15.99 30.67
N GLN A 90 55.41 15.92 30.02
CA GLN A 90 55.25 15.79 28.55
C GLN A 90 55.79 14.49 27.95
N LYS A 91 56.10 13.48 28.77
CA LYS A 91 56.49 12.13 28.30
C LYS A 91 55.48 11.09 28.74
N THR A 92 55.24 10.12 27.86
CA THR A 92 54.45 8.93 28.16
C THR A 92 55.31 7.93 28.93
N LEU A 93 54.96 7.69 30.20
CA LEU A 93 55.65 6.74 31.07
C LEU A 93 55.14 5.32 30.90
N ASN A 94 53.85 5.16 30.58
CA ASN A 94 53.21 3.86 30.39
C ASN A 94 51.96 4.02 29.51
N GLN A 95 51.50 2.94 28.89
CA GLN A 95 50.30 2.93 28.06
C GLN A 95 49.66 1.54 28.05
N GLY A 96 48.38 1.48 27.72
CA GLY A 96 47.69 0.22 27.56
C GLY A 96 46.25 0.39 27.10
N THR A 97 45.54 -0.72 27.11
CA THR A 97 44.13 -0.77 26.73
C THR A 97 43.34 -1.65 27.69
N PHE A 98 42.05 -1.36 27.78
CA PHE A 98 41.05 -2.24 28.37
C PHE A 98 39.75 -2.11 27.60
N GLU A 99 38.86 -3.08 27.72
CA GLU A 99 37.57 -3.09 27.06
C GLU A 99 36.44 -2.91 28.07
N ILE A 100 35.43 -2.13 27.71
CA ILE A 100 34.16 -2.07 28.41
C ILE A 100 33.16 -2.93 27.64
N ILE A 101 32.61 -3.96 28.28
CA ILE A 101 31.65 -4.91 27.71
C ILE A 101 30.23 -4.65 28.24
N PRO A 102 29.17 -5.07 27.53
CA PRO A 102 27.80 -4.87 27.98
C PRO A 102 27.57 -5.45 29.37
N ASN A 103 26.71 -4.81 30.16
CA ASN A 103 26.42 -5.29 31.50
C ASN A 103 25.31 -6.36 31.48
N ASP A 104 25.70 -7.62 31.48
CA ASP A 104 24.77 -8.76 31.48
C ASP A 104 24.02 -8.99 32.79
N ALA A 105 24.49 -8.39 33.89
CA ALA A 105 23.75 -8.39 35.15
C ALA A 105 22.63 -7.33 35.18
N SER A 106 22.65 -6.35 34.27
CA SER A 106 21.59 -5.35 34.17
C SER A 106 20.40 -5.87 33.35
N ALA A 107 19.25 -5.22 33.51
CA ALA A 107 18.05 -5.55 32.73
C ALA A 107 18.34 -5.50 31.23
N THR A 108 17.85 -6.50 30.49
CA THR A 108 17.94 -6.50 29.03
C THR A 108 16.82 -5.64 28.47
N LEU A 109 17.14 -4.71 27.58
CA LEU A 109 16.17 -3.98 26.77
C LEU A 109 16.17 -4.58 25.36
N LEU A 110 15.04 -4.47 24.66
CA LEU A 110 14.87 -5.11 23.35
C LEU A 110 14.23 -4.14 22.37
N GLU A 111 15.05 -3.66 21.43
CA GLU A 111 14.59 -2.85 20.31
C GLU A 111 14.26 -3.76 19.12
N ASN A 112 13.14 -3.49 18.44
CA ASN A 112 12.65 -4.36 17.38
C ASN A 112 12.08 -3.59 16.20
N TYR A 113 12.36 -4.10 15.00
CA TYR A 113 11.81 -3.59 13.74
C TYR A 113 11.24 -4.75 12.92
N LEU A 114 10.03 -4.57 12.40
CA LEU A 114 9.35 -5.54 11.52
C LEU A 114 8.98 -4.85 10.20
N GLY A 115 9.37 -5.42 9.06
CA GLY A 115 9.02 -4.86 7.78
C GLY A 115 9.26 -5.79 6.58
N PRO A 116 8.47 -5.67 5.50
CA PRO A 116 7.32 -4.78 5.33
C PRO A 116 6.10 -5.16 6.21
N PRO A 117 5.16 -4.22 6.46
CA PRO A 117 3.96 -4.48 7.26
C PRO A 117 2.93 -5.34 6.53
N THR A 118 3.01 -5.43 5.20
CA THR A 118 2.10 -6.25 4.38
C THR A 118 2.87 -7.11 3.40
N ILE A 119 2.42 -8.35 3.20
CA ILE A 119 3.02 -9.33 2.28
C ILE A 119 1.95 -10.15 1.57
N LEU A 120 2.20 -10.60 0.34
CA LEU A 120 1.25 -11.42 -0.40
C LEU A 120 1.26 -12.88 0.07
N ALA A 121 0.08 -13.50 0.11
CA ALA A 121 -0.08 -14.93 0.32
C ALA A 121 0.68 -15.74 -0.75
N GLY A 122 1.31 -16.84 -0.31
CA GLY A 122 1.95 -17.81 -1.22
C GLY A 122 3.36 -18.28 -0.87
N LYS A 123 3.80 -18.14 0.38
CA LYS A 123 5.09 -18.67 0.89
C LYS A 123 6.37 -18.09 0.27
N LYS A 124 6.27 -17.18 -0.70
CA LYS A 124 7.41 -16.56 -1.38
C LYS A 124 7.81 -15.22 -0.77
N HIS A 125 6.83 -14.40 -0.40
CA HIS A 125 7.06 -13.10 0.24
C HIS A 125 7.39 -13.29 1.71
N PHE A 126 8.09 -12.34 2.32
CA PHE A 126 8.42 -12.39 3.74
C PHE A 126 8.43 -10.98 4.33
N THR A 127 8.18 -10.92 5.63
CA THR A 127 8.55 -9.79 6.48
C THR A 127 9.81 -10.15 7.25
N MET A 128 10.66 -9.19 7.54
CA MET A 128 11.89 -9.40 8.28
C MET A 128 11.75 -8.79 9.68
N LEU A 129 11.95 -9.61 10.71
CA LEU A 129 12.11 -9.13 12.07
C LEU A 129 13.60 -8.93 12.35
N VAL A 130 13.96 -7.75 12.86
CA VAL A 130 15.26 -7.43 13.42
C VAL A 130 15.08 -7.16 14.91
N ALA A 131 15.95 -7.73 15.73
CA ALA A 131 15.98 -7.57 17.18
C ALA A 131 17.38 -7.14 17.62
N ILE A 132 17.44 -6.10 18.44
CA ILE A 132 18.67 -5.52 18.98
C ILE A 132 18.55 -5.55 20.50
N PRO A 133 19.00 -6.65 21.16
CA PRO A 133 19.01 -6.70 22.60
C PRO A 133 20.15 -5.81 23.14
N THR A 134 19.85 -4.96 24.11
CA THR A 134 20.82 -4.09 24.78
C THR A 134 20.80 -4.31 26.29
N ASP A 135 21.83 -3.83 26.98
CA ASP A 135 21.82 -3.68 28.43
C ASP A 135 21.03 -2.42 28.85
N ALA A 136 20.90 -2.16 30.16
CA ALA A 136 20.16 -1.00 30.68
C ALA A 136 20.80 0.37 30.33
N TYR A 137 21.98 0.38 29.71
CA TYR A 137 22.75 1.58 29.35
C TYR A 137 22.84 1.78 27.85
N ASP A 138 21.99 1.09 27.09
CA ASP A 138 21.94 1.16 25.63
C ASP A 138 23.26 0.72 25.00
N ASN A 139 23.82 -0.38 25.51
CA ASN A 139 24.93 -1.09 24.87
C ASN A 139 24.42 -2.43 24.31
N PRO A 140 24.61 -2.72 23.02
CA PRO A 140 24.16 -3.97 22.44
C PRO A 140 24.84 -5.18 23.07
N LYS A 141 24.06 -6.24 23.31
CA LYS A 141 24.57 -7.50 23.86
C LYS A 141 25.62 -8.12 22.95
N GLN A 142 26.52 -8.91 23.55
CA GLN A 142 27.58 -9.58 22.81
C GLN A 142 27.03 -10.54 21.75
N ASN A 143 27.87 -10.86 20.76
CA ASN A 143 27.58 -11.91 19.79
C ASN A 143 27.24 -13.23 20.49
N ASN A 144 26.45 -14.06 19.83
CA ASN A 144 25.93 -15.32 20.34
C ASN A 144 24.89 -15.22 21.48
N THR A 145 24.40 -14.02 21.78
CA THR A 145 23.22 -13.84 22.66
C THR A 145 21.99 -14.42 21.97
N THR A 146 21.19 -15.20 22.70
CA THR A 146 20.02 -15.88 22.15
C THR A 146 18.79 -14.98 22.16
N VAL A 147 18.19 -14.80 20.99
CA VAL A 147 16.89 -14.15 20.80
C VAL A 147 15.89 -15.17 20.28
N VAL A 148 14.82 -15.38 21.03
CA VAL A 148 13.69 -16.23 20.63
C VAL A 148 12.69 -15.37 19.86
N ILE A 149 12.34 -15.79 18.65
CA ILE A 149 11.36 -15.13 17.78
C ILE A 149 10.14 -16.03 17.65
N LYS A 150 8.96 -15.48 17.91
CA LYS A 150 7.68 -16.15 17.83
C LYS A 150 6.81 -15.49 16.76
N ASP A 151 6.26 -16.29 15.86
CA ASP A 151 5.26 -15.84 14.88
C ASP A 151 3.98 -16.68 14.99
N GLN A 152 2.85 -16.01 15.21
CA GLN A 152 1.51 -16.61 15.29
C GLN A 152 0.72 -16.26 14.04
N PHE A 153 0.12 -17.27 13.41
CA PHE A 153 -0.81 -17.09 12.31
C PHE A 153 -1.96 -18.08 12.46
N LEU A 154 -3.18 -17.57 12.55
CA LEU A 154 -4.37 -18.34 12.94
C LEU A 154 -4.14 -19.01 14.31
N ASP A 155 -4.34 -20.33 14.39
CA ASP A 155 -4.15 -21.17 15.57
C ASP A 155 -2.71 -21.66 15.75
N ARG A 156 -1.81 -21.39 14.79
CA ARG A 156 -0.44 -21.90 14.80
C ARG A 156 0.56 -20.88 15.29
N ILE A 157 1.35 -21.26 16.30
CA ILE A 157 2.51 -20.52 16.78
C ILE A 157 3.79 -21.23 16.33
N THR A 158 4.72 -20.47 15.75
CA THR A 158 6.06 -20.94 15.37
C THR A 158 7.08 -20.27 16.26
N VAL A 159 7.97 -21.06 16.86
CA VAL A 159 9.05 -20.55 17.71
C VAL A 159 10.38 -20.86 17.04
N SER A 160 11.28 -19.89 17.04
CA SER A 160 12.62 -20.03 16.47
C SER A 160 13.65 -19.30 17.32
N SER A 161 14.84 -19.87 17.46
CA SER A 161 15.95 -19.25 18.17
C SER A 161 16.97 -18.71 17.15
N LYS A 162 17.40 -17.47 17.34
CA LYS A 162 18.44 -16.80 16.56
C LYS A 162 19.50 -16.24 17.49
N LYS A 163 20.75 -16.32 17.06
CA LYS A 163 21.89 -15.76 17.80
C LYS A 163 22.22 -14.37 17.26
N THR A 164 22.61 -13.46 18.14
CA THR A 164 23.12 -12.16 17.73
C THR A 164 24.45 -12.32 16.98
N ALA A 165 24.58 -11.58 15.88
CA ALA A 165 25.82 -11.42 15.14
C ALA A 165 25.93 -9.96 14.73
N SER A 166 27.06 -9.33 15.07
CA SER A 166 27.24 -7.87 14.92
C SER A 166 26.09 -7.11 15.58
N PHE A 167 25.82 -7.44 16.84
CA PHE A 167 24.82 -6.78 17.72
C PHE A 167 23.34 -7.06 17.43
N ILE A 168 23.01 -7.71 16.31
CA ILE A 168 21.61 -7.92 15.91
C ILE A 168 21.28 -9.40 15.75
N ALA A 169 20.03 -9.78 16.02
CA ALA A 169 19.45 -11.06 15.61
C ALA A 169 18.30 -10.79 14.64
N TRP A 170 18.19 -11.58 13.57
CA TRP A 170 17.15 -11.37 12.56
C TRP A 170 16.59 -12.67 11.98
N LYS A 171 15.38 -12.58 11.44
CA LYS A 171 14.69 -13.69 10.76
C LYS A 171 13.74 -13.17 9.69
N ASN A 172 13.81 -13.79 8.51
CA ASN A 172 12.73 -13.70 7.52
C ASN A 172 11.58 -14.61 7.92
N ILE A 173 10.39 -14.04 8.03
CA ILE A 173 9.13 -14.71 8.35
C ILE A 173 8.28 -14.70 7.08
N TYR A 174 8.25 -15.85 6.41
CA TYR A 174 7.59 -16.01 5.10
C TYR A 174 6.06 -16.00 5.23
N SER A 175 5.39 -15.54 4.18
CA SER A 175 3.93 -15.56 4.10
C SER A 175 3.37 -16.98 4.13
N ARG A 176 2.08 -17.09 4.44
CA ARG A 176 1.33 -18.35 4.38
C ARG A 176 0.49 -18.38 3.11
N THR A 177 -0.18 -19.50 2.86
CA THR A 177 -1.12 -19.61 1.72
C THR A 177 -2.48 -18.99 2.02
N LYS A 178 -2.84 -18.84 3.30
CA LYS A 178 -4.04 -18.11 3.71
C LYS A 178 -3.72 -16.64 3.97
N SER A 179 -4.64 -15.77 3.61
CA SER A 179 -4.61 -14.36 3.98
C SER A 179 -5.02 -14.17 5.45
N GLY A 180 -4.58 -13.07 6.05
CA GLY A 180 -4.95 -12.65 7.40
C GLY A 180 -3.77 -12.06 8.17
N LYS A 181 -4.07 -11.64 9.41
CA LYS A 181 -3.09 -11.05 10.32
C LYS A 181 -2.13 -12.10 10.91
N MET A 182 -0.84 -11.78 10.89
CA MET A 182 0.21 -12.53 11.57
C MET A 182 0.82 -11.67 12.68
N LEU A 183 0.89 -12.22 13.88
CA LEU A 183 1.47 -11.56 15.05
C LEU A 183 2.91 -12.03 15.23
N VAL A 184 3.81 -11.12 15.56
CA VAL A 184 5.24 -11.39 15.71
C VAL A 184 5.72 -10.77 17.01
N SER A 185 6.51 -11.53 17.76
CA SER A 185 7.21 -11.04 18.94
C SER A 185 8.60 -11.63 19.04
N SER A 186 9.45 -11.01 19.85
CA SER A 186 10.73 -11.57 20.23
C SER A 186 10.98 -11.47 21.71
N GLN A 187 11.89 -12.30 22.19
CA GLN A 187 12.26 -12.40 23.59
C GLN A 187 13.77 -12.63 23.70
N CYS A 188 14.42 -11.90 24.60
CA CYS A 188 15.81 -12.08 24.95
C CYS A 188 15.92 -12.09 26.48
N ASN A 189 16.54 -13.13 27.04
CA ASN A 189 16.53 -13.38 28.49
C ASN A 189 15.08 -13.37 29.03
N SER A 190 14.81 -12.55 30.06
CA SER A 190 13.48 -12.36 30.64
C SER A 190 12.67 -11.23 29.99
N THR A 191 13.19 -10.54 28.97
CA THR A 191 12.53 -9.39 28.34
C THR A 191 11.84 -9.80 27.04
N SER A 192 10.56 -9.47 26.93
CA SER A 192 9.76 -9.66 25.71
C SER A 192 9.53 -8.31 25.02
N SER A 193 9.48 -8.35 23.69
CA SER A 193 9.07 -7.20 22.90
C SER A 193 7.58 -6.92 23.05
N LYS A 194 7.14 -5.73 22.63
CA LYS A 194 5.73 -5.52 22.26
C LYS A 194 5.33 -6.45 21.11
N GLU A 195 4.03 -6.60 20.92
CA GLU A 195 3.48 -7.28 19.75
C GLU A 195 3.67 -6.43 18.49
N PHE A 196 4.08 -7.09 17.41
CA PHE A 196 4.12 -6.53 16.07
C PHE A 196 3.13 -7.27 15.17
N GLU A 197 2.62 -6.57 14.17
CA GLU A 197 1.63 -7.11 13.25
C GLU A 197 2.13 -7.01 11.82
N THR A 198 1.84 -8.03 11.02
CA THR A 198 1.93 -7.96 9.57
C THR A 198 0.69 -8.58 8.94
N GLU A 199 0.19 -7.97 7.88
CA GLU A 199 -0.98 -8.46 7.15
C GLU A 199 -0.52 -9.32 5.96
N ILE A 200 -1.03 -10.55 5.89
CA ILE A 200 -0.89 -11.41 4.72
C ILE A 200 -2.08 -11.14 3.81
N THR A 201 -1.89 -10.35 2.76
CA THR A 201 -2.96 -10.04 1.81
C THR A 201 -3.13 -11.17 0.79
N PRO A 202 -4.31 -11.30 0.15
CA PRO A 202 -4.51 -12.24 -0.95
C PRO A 202 -3.47 -12.05 -2.04
N SER A 203 -3.09 -13.16 -2.68
CA SER A 203 -2.22 -13.14 -3.86
C SER A 203 -2.95 -12.58 -5.08
N VAL A 204 -2.28 -12.60 -6.23
CA VAL A 204 -2.87 -12.16 -7.50
C VAL A 204 -4.13 -12.98 -7.83
N ALA A 205 -5.16 -12.28 -8.32
CA ALA A 205 -6.45 -12.88 -8.65
C ALA A 205 -6.32 -13.91 -9.78
N THR A 206 -7.16 -14.94 -9.75
CA THR A 206 -7.34 -15.89 -10.85
C THR A 206 -8.56 -15.54 -11.69
N ASN A 207 -8.64 -16.12 -12.89
CA ASN A 207 -9.79 -15.97 -13.78
C ASN A 207 -11.11 -16.35 -13.07
N PHE A 208 -12.18 -15.65 -13.44
CA PHE A 208 -13.48 -15.75 -12.78
C PHE A 208 -14.62 -15.88 -13.79
N SER A 209 -15.87 -15.93 -13.33
CA SER A 209 -17.06 -15.90 -14.19
C SER A 209 -17.92 -14.68 -13.87
N ILE A 210 -18.77 -14.29 -14.83
CA ILE A 210 -19.73 -13.20 -14.66
C ILE A 210 -21.13 -13.67 -15.02
N GLN A 211 -22.13 -13.01 -14.43
CA GLN A 211 -23.53 -13.19 -14.73
C GLN A 211 -24.21 -11.83 -14.94
N ALA A 212 -25.32 -11.85 -15.65
CA ALA A 212 -26.15 -10.67 -15.88
C ALA A 212 -27.57 -10.92 -15.38
N THR A 213 -28.14 -9.97 -14.66
CA THR A 213 -29.51 -10.00 -14.14
C THR A 213 -30.27 -8.75 -14.57
N ARG A 214 -31.54 -8.94 -14.93
CA ARG A 214 -32.44 -7.89 -15.42
C ARG A 214 -33.89 -8.33 -15.26
N ASN A 215 -34.80 -7.36 -15.23
CA ASN A 215 -36.24 -7.62 -15.03
C ASN A 215 -36.91 -8.24 -16.27
N HIS A 216 -36.50 -7.85 -17.48
CA HIS A 216 -37.00 -8.40 -18.75
C HIS A 216 -35.95 -8.26 -19.87
N ALA A 217 -36.22 -8.87 -21.01
CA ALA A 217 -35.28 -8.98 -22.13
C ALA A 217 -35.41 -7.90 -23.21
N PHE A 218 -36.19 -6.85 -22.98
CA PHE A 218 -36.52 -5.85 -24.01
C PHE A 218 -35.62 -4.61 -23.93
N ALA A 219 -35.27 -4.08 -25.09
CA ALA A 219 -34.53 -2.84 -25.28
C ALA A 219 -35.44 -1.62 -25.09
N ASP A 220 -35.58 -1.18 -23.85
CA ASP A 220 -36.47 -0.07 -23.48
C ASP A 220 -35.76 1.27 -23.24
N GLY A 221 -34.43 1.28 -23.28
CA GLY A 221 -33.62 2.47 -23.02
C GLY A 221 -33.72 3.01 -21.59
N ASN A 222 -34.35 2.31 -20.65
CA ASN A 222 -34.69 2.87 -19.34
C ASN A 222 -34.36 1.94 -18.15
N GLN A 223 -34.41 0.62 -18.34
CA GLN A 223 -34.09 -0.33 -17.26
C GLN A 223 -32.59 -0.64 -17.18
N ILE A 224 -32.19 -1.25 -16.06
CA ILE A 224 -30.79 -1.57 -15.77
C ILE A 224 -30.58 -3.08 -15.86
N THR A 225 -29.54 -3.48 -16.58
CA THR A 225 -28.93 -4.80 -16.45
C THR A 225 -27.77 -4.70 -15.46
N THR A 226 -27.83 -5.53 -14.41
CA THR A 226 -26.76 -5.65 -13.42
C THR A 226 -25.81 -6.76 -13.82
N LEU A 227 -24.52 -6.47 -13.80
CA LEU A 227 -23.44 -7.41 -14.05
C LEU A 227 -22.76 -7.75 -12.73
N GLU A 228 -22.60 -9.03 -12.45
CA GLU A 228 -22.01 -9.50 -11.19
C GLU A 228 -20.93 -10.54 -11.48
N THR A 229 -19.81 -10.44 -10.77
CA THR A 229 -18.78 -11.49 -10.80
C THR A 229 -19.13 -12.61 -9.83
N THR A 230 -18.65 -13.82 -10.09
CA THR A 230 -18.45 -14.79 -9.00
C THR A 230 -17.50 -14.21 -7.95
N ILE A 231 -17.45 -14.79 -6.74
CA ILE A 231 -16.42 -14.44 -5.76
C ILE A 231 -15.04 -14.66 -6.40
N ILE A 232 -14.31 -13.57 -6.60
CA ILE A 232 -12.98 -13.58 -7.20
C ILE A 232 -11.99 -14.01 -6.11
N ARG A 233 -11.11 -14.93 -6.48
CA ARG A 233 -10.14 -15.53 -5.58
C ARG A 233 -8.74 -15.52 -6.17
N ASP A 234 -7.75 -15.67 -5.32
CA ASP A 234 -6.38 -15.97 -5.71
C ASP A 234 -6.15 -17.49 -5.92
N GLN A 235 -4.94 -17.85 -6.33
CA GLN A 235 -4.53 -19.25 -6.54
C GLN A 235 -4.55 -20.12 -5.26
N TYR A 236 -4.63 -19.52 -4.07
CA TYR A 236 -4.68 -20.20 -2.77
C TYR A 236 -6.09 -20.19 -2.15
N ASN A 237 -7.09 -19.83 -2.95
CA ASN A 237 -8.49 -19.76 -2.57
C ASN A 237 -8.81 -18.65 -1.54
N ASN A 238 -7.95 -17.64 -1.41
CA ASN A 238 -8.26 -16.43 -0.65
C ASN A 238 -9.14 -15.52 -1.50
N ILE A 239 -10.10 -14.86 -0.87
CA ILE A 239 -10.94 -13.85 -1.52
C ILE A 239 -10.07 -12.63 -1.82
N VAL A 240 -10.15 -12.06 -3.02
CA VAL A 240 -9.38 -10.84 -3.35
C VAL A 240 -9.76 -9.68 -2.44
N ALA A 241 -8.82 -8.76 -2.21
CA ALA A 241 -9.05 -7.60 -1.36
C ALA A 241 -10.21 -6.73 -1.87
N ASP A 242 -10.92 -6.10 -0.95
CA ASP A 242 -11.92 -5.09 -1.27
C ASP A 242 -11.27 -3.90 -1.99
N GLY A 243 -12.01 -3.29 -2.91
CA GLY A 243 -11.47 -2.21 -3.75
C GLY A 243 -10.73 -2.70 -4.99
N THR A 244 -10.63 -4.01 -5.25
CA THR A 244 -10.08 -4.52 -6.52
C THR A 244 -10.98 -4.07 -7.67
N LEU A 245 -10.44 -3.29 -8.59
CA LEU A 245 -11.21 -2.71 -9.69
C LEU A 245 -11.44 -3.74 -10.81
N VAL A 246 -12.71 -4.04 -11.07
CA VAL A 246 -13.17 -4.85 -12.19
C VAL A 246 -13.72 -3.95 -13.29
N THR A 247 -13.23 -4.11 -14.50
CA THR A 247 -13.73 -3.45 -15.71
C THR A 247 -14.57 -4.43 -16.51
N PHE A 248 -15.84 -4.11 -16.73
CA PHE A 248 -16.70 -4.83 -17.66
C PHE A 248 -16.62 -4.15 -19.02
N GLN A 249 -16.18 -4.91 -20.03
CA GLN A 249 -16.10 -4.47 -21.40
C GLN A 249 -17.27 -5.08 -22.19
N ILE A 250 -18.03 -4.23 -22.86
CA ILE A 250 -19.21 -4.60 -23.62
C ILE A 250 -18.97 -4.26 -25.09
N THR A 251 -19.06 -5.26 -25.95
CA THR A 251 -19.00 -5.08 -27.40
C THR A 251 -20.41 -5.20 -27.96
N THR A 252 -20.85 -4.17 -28.68
CA THR A 252 -22.16 -4.16 -29.36
C THR A 252 -22.09 -4.88 -30.71
N LYS A 253 -23.24 -5.12 -31.36
CA LYS A 253 -23.28 -5.73 -32.70
C LYS A 253 -22.50 -4.92 -33.74
N ASN A 254 -22.42 -3.60 -33.57
CA ASN A 254 -21.68 -2.70 -34.47
C ASN A 254 -20.20 -2.54 -34.08
N ASN A 255 -19.67 -3.42 -33.22
CA ASN A 255 -18.30 -3.36 -32.68
C ASN A 255 -17.99 -2.09 -31.86
N THR A 256 -19.01 -1.37 -31.37
CA THR A 256 -18.81 -0.28 -30.43
C THR A 256 -18.41 -0.84 -29.07
N LEU A 257 -17.44 -0.20 -28.43
CA LEU A 257 -16.95 -0.60 -27.12
C LEU A 257 -17.53 0.28 -26.02
N LEU A 258 -18.33 -0.30 -25.14
CA LEU A 258 -18.81 0.32 -23.91
C LEU A 258 -18.07 -0.26 -22.71
N LYS A 259 -17.98 0.50 -21.63
CA LYS A 259 -17.35 0.07 -20.38
C LYS A 259 -18.18 0.49 -19.17
N THR A 260 -18.21 -0.37 -18.17
CA THR A 260 -18.65 -0.04 -16.82
C THR A 260 -17.67 -0.63 -15.81
N TYR A 261 -17.62 -0.07 -14.61
CA TYR A 261 -16.61 -0.39 -13.61
C TYR A 261 -17.27 -0.72 -12.28
N ALA A 262 -16.64 -1.61 -11.51
CA ALA A 262 -17.05 -1.87 -10.14
C ALA A 262 -15.85 -2.30 -9.30
N ALA A 263 -15.80 -1.82 -8.06
CA ALA A 263 -14.89 -2.32 -7.05
C ALA A 263 -15.46 -3.60 -6.41
N THR A 264 -14.58 -4.53 -6.02
CA THR A 264 -14.99 -5.70 -5.24
C THR A 264 -15.37 -5.33 -3.81
N ILE A 265 -16.44 -5.97 -3.32
CA ILE A 265 -16.81 -6.05 -1.91
C ILE A 265 -16.99 -7.53 -1.59
N ASN A 266 -16.25 -8.06 -0.62
CA ASN A 266 -16.14 -9.49 -0.33
C ASN A 266 -15.84 -10.33 -1.60
N GLY A 267 -14.96 -9.80 -2.44
CA GLY A 267 -14.54 -10.42 -3.71
C GLY A 267 -15.59 -10.44 -4.82
N ILE A 268 -16.74 -9.77 -4.66
CA ILE A 268 -17.76 -9.66 -5.70
C ILE A 268 -17.80 -8.23 -6.22
N ALA A 269 -17.71 -8.05 -7.54
CA ALA A 269 -17.87 -6.76 -8.18
C ALA A 269 -19.23 -6.67 -8.91
N LYS A 270 -19.97 -5.57 -8.68
CA LYS A 270 -21.30 -5.33 -9.26
C LYS A 270 -21.30 -4.08 -10.13
N GLY A 271 -21.35 -4.27 -11.44
CA GLY A 271 -21.48 -3.20 -12.43
C GLY A 271 -22.91 -3.03 -12.90
N GLN A 272 -23.25 -1.85 -13.43
CA GLN A 272 -24.56 -1.57 -14.00
C GLN A 272 -24.42 -1.10 -15.45
N LEU A 273 -25.40 -1.48 -16.26
CA LEU A 273 -25.50 -1.15 -17.67
C LEU A 273 -26.95 -0.77 -17.99
N LEU A 274 -27.16 0.41 -18.57
CA LEU A 274 -28.47 0.81 -19.07
C LEU A 274 -28.86 -0.09 -20.26
N HIS A 275 -30.13 -0.48 -20.32
CA HIS A 275 -30.68 -1.16 -21.48
C HIS A 275 -30.48 -0.30 -22.75
N PRO A 276 -30.19 -0.90 -23.91
CA PRO A 276 -30.24 -0.18 -25.17
C PRO A 276 -31.68 0.27 -25.46
N ASP A 277 -31.81 1.30 -26.31
CA ASP A 277 -33.08 1.78 -26.83
C ASP A 277 -33.50 1.07 -28.13
N HIS A 278 -32.75 0.05 -28.57
CA HIS A 278 -33.04 -0.76 -29.76
C HIS A 278 -32.57 -2.21 -29.56
N ALA A 279 -33.11 -3.13 -30.37
CA ALA A 279 -32.69 -4.52 -30.34
C ALA A 279 -31.18 -4.65 -30.56
N GLU A 280 -30.50 -5.37 -29.67
CA GLU A 280 -29.04 -5.37 -29.60
C GLU A 280 -28.52 -6.63 -28.91
N ASN A 281 -27.30 -7.03 -29.23
CA ASN A 281 -26.58 -8.12 -28.60
C ASN A 281 -25.30 -7.58 -27.96
N TYR A 282 -25.24 -7.63 -26.63
CA TYR A 282 -24.05 -7.27 -25.87
C TYR A 282 -23.20 -8.50 -25.60
N GLN A 283 -21.99 -8.52 -26.15
CA GLN A 283 -20.95 -9.47 -25.76
C GLN A 283 -20.14 -8.85 -24.63
N ILE A 284 -20.20 -9.44 -23.44
CA ILE A 284 -19.66 -8.86 -22.22
C ILE A 284 -18.52 -9.74 -21.71
N LYS A 285 -17.40 -9.11 -21.37
CA LYS A 285 -16.26 -9.77 -20.72
C LYS A 285 -15.67 -8.84 -19.66
N ALA A 286 -15.34 -9.37 -18.51
CA ALA A 286 -14.79 -8.61 -17.40
C ALA A 286 -13.29 -8.86 -17.20
N TYR A 287 -12.60 -7.86 -16.68
CA TYR A 287 -11.16 -7.87 -16.49
C TYR A 287 -10.78 -7.22 -15.17
N ILE A 288 -9.82 -7.84 -14.48
CA ILE A 288 -8.89 -7.13 -13.60
C ILE A 288 -7.65 -6.89 -14.47
N ILE A 289 -7.44 -5.64 -14.88
CA ILE A 289 -6.48 -5.28 -15.93
C ILE A 289 -5.08 -5.83 -15.60
N GLY A 290 -4.50 -6.58 -16.54
CA GLY A 290 -3.17 -7.19 -16.42
C GLY A 290 -3.08 -8.40 -15.48
N ILE A 291 -4.18 -8.82 -14.82
CA ILE A 291 -4.16 -9.85 -13.79
C ILE A 291 -5.06 -11.04 -14.15
N ALA A 292 -6.35 -10.80 -14.34
CA ALA A 292 -7.34 -11.86 -14.51
C ALA A 292 -8.48 -11.43 -15.43
N GLN A 293 -9.16 -12.40 -16.04
CA GLN A 293 -10.27 -12.15 -16.94
C GLN A 293 -11.41 -13.15 -16.71
N SER A 294 -12.62 -12.73 -17.08
CA SER A 294 -13.79 -13.60 -17.06
C SER A 294 -13.95 -14.41 -18.34
N LYS A 295 -14.74 -15.49 -18.26
CA LYS A 295 -15.40 -16.04 -19.45
C LYS A 295 -16.39 -15.00 -20.02
N PRO A 296 -16.51 -14.87 -21.36
CA PRO A 296 -17.47 -13.95 -21.95
C PRO A 296 -18.91 -14.47 -21.81
N ILE A 297 -19.87 -13.56 -21.71
CA ILE A 297 -21.31 -13.85 -21.76
C ILE A 297 -21.98 -13.02 -22.85
N VAL A 298 -23.15 -13.45 -23.30
CA VAL A 298 -23.96 -12.72 -24.29
C VAL A 298 -25.31 -12.36 -23.68
N VAL A 299 -25.63 -11.07 -23.69
CA VAL A 299 -26.93 -10.54 -23.26
C VAL A 299 -27.67 -10.01 -24.48
N ARG A 300 -28.79 -10.64 -24.82
CA ARG A 300 -29.60 -10.28 -26.00
C ARG A 300 -30.77 -9.40 -25.59
N TYR A 301 -30.97 -8.27 -26.26
CA TYR A 301 -32.11 -7.38 -26.07
C TYR A 301 -33.03 -7.44 -27.29
N GLN A 302 -34.30 -7.74 -27.03
CA GLN A 302 -35.36 -7.80 -28.03
C GLN A 302 -35.92 -6.41 -28.27
N ALA A 303 -36.41 -6.14 -29.48
CA ALA A 303 -37.08 -4.87 -29.77
C ALA A 303 -38.32 -4.70 -28.88
N LEU A 304 -38.50 -3.52 -28.29
CA LEU A 304 -39.64 -3.23 -27.41
C LEU A 304 -40.97 -3.17 -28.18
N ILE A 305 -40.90 -2.65 -29.40
CA ILE A 305 -42.02 -2.50 -30.34
C ILE A 305 -41.64 -3.18 -31.66
N GLY A 306 -42.62 -3.63 -32.43
CA GLY A 306 -42.41 -4.17 -33.79
C GLY A 306 -42.82 -3.20 -34.91
N THR A 307 -43.66 -2.21 -34.58
CA THR A 307 -44.13 -1.14 -35.46
C THR A 307 -44.73 -0.02 -34.60
N PHE A 308 -44.99 1.13 -35.21
CA PHE A 308 -45.74 2.22 -34.57
C PHE A 308 -46.72 2.86 -35.56
N ALA A 309 -47.80 3.43 -35.02
CA ALA A 309 -48.72 4.25 -35.79
C ALA A 309 -48.24 5.70 -35.84
N TYR A 310 -48.54 6.37 -36.96
CA TYR A 310 -48.36 7.80 -37.11
C TYR A 310 -49.55 8.40 -37.88
N GLN A 311 -49.86 9.66 -37.60
CA GLN A 311 -50.94 10.39 -38.25
C GLN A 311 -50.51 11.81 -38.59
N PHE A 312 -50.91 12.24 -39.79
CA PHE A 312 -50.87 13.62 -40.23
C PHE A 312 -52.22 14.29 -39.97
N SER A 313 -52.18 15.51 -39.47
CA SER A 313 -53.35 16.35 -39.22
C SER A 313 -53.00 17.80 -39.56
N ASP A 314 -54.00 18.69 -39.57
CA ASP A 314 -53.80 20.12 -39.81
C ASP A 314 -53.10 20.37 -41.16
N GLN A 315 -53.73 19.94 -42.27
CA GLN A 315 -53.15 20.03 -43.63
C GLN A 315 -51.73 19.42 -43.73
N ASN A 316 -51.50 18.30 -43.05
CA ASN A 316 -50.20 17.63 -42.91
C ASN A 316 -49.12 18.41 -42.12
N ARG A 317 -49.46 19.55 -41.50
CA ARG A 317 -48.52 20.40 -40.75
C ARG A 317 -48.29 19.90 -39.32
N LYS A 318 -49.14 19.02 -38.80
CA LYS A 318 -48.94 18.35 -37.50
C LYS A 318 -48.80 16.84 -37.67
N ILE A 319 -47.68 16.31 -37.20
CA ILE A 319 -47.36 14.88 -37.23
C ILE A 319 -47.41 14.35 -35.80
N THR A 320 -48.26 13.36 -35.56
CA THR A 320 -48.35 12.67 -34.27
C THR A 320 -47.86 11.24 -34.44
N VAL A 321 -46.88 10.83 -33.64
CA VAL A 321 -46.32 9.48 -33.60
C VAL A 321 -46.76 8.81 -32.30
N GLY A 322 -47.36 7.64 -32.41
CA GLY A 322 -47.92 6.89 -31.29
C GLY A 322 -49.46 6.77 -31.33
N PRO A 323 -50.08 6.18 -30.29
CA PRO A 323 -49.44 5.79 -29.04
C PRO A 323 -48.43 4.65 -29.23
N LEU A 324 -47.21 4.85 -28.76
CA LEU A 324 -46.20 3.82 -28.69
C LEU A 324 -46.57 2.89 -27.53
N THR A 325 -46.81 1.62 -27.87
CA THR A 325 -47.18 0.58 -26.90
C THR A 325 -46.13 -0.52 -26.94
N SER A 326 -45.66 -0.95 -25.77
CA SER A 326 -44.68 -2.03 -25.64
C SER A 326 -45.31 -3.40 -25.90
N PHE A 327 -44.49 -4.46 -25.83
CA PHE A 327 -44.92 -5.86 -25.94
C PHE A 327 -46.10 -6.26 -25.03
N MET A 328 -46.28 -5.62 -23.87
CA MET A 328 -47.43 -5.88 -22.98
C MET A 328 -48.68 -5.04 -23.33
N GLN A 329 -48.70 -4.37 -24.49
CA GLN A 329 -49.74 -3.41 -24.89
C GLN A 329 -49.89 -2.18 -23.97
N GLN A 330 -49.00 -2.01 -23.00
CA GLN A 330 -48.89 -0.82 -22.17
C GLN A 330 -48.19 0.31 -22.92
N ARG A 331 -48.57 1.57 -22.65
CA ARG A 331 -47.89 2.75 -23.21
C ARG A 331 -46.45 2.82 -22.72
N VAL A 332 -45.54 3.22 -23.61
CA VAL A 332 -44.16 3.52 -23.23
C VAL A 332 -44.12 4.72 -22.27
N PRO A 333 -43.10 4.80 -21.39
CA PRO A 333 -42.93 5.95 -20.51
C PRO A 333 -42.72 7.25 -21.28
N ASP A 334 -42.81 8.36 -20.56
CA ASP A 334 -42.44 9.67 -21.08
C ASP A 334 -40.91 9.74 -21.26
N GLY A 335 -40.45 10.53 -22.23
CA GLY A 335 -39.02 10.71 -22.50
C GLY A 335 -38.43 9.77 -23.57
N ILE A 336 -39.22 8.92 -24.22
CA ILE A 336 -38.72 8.12 -25.36
C ILE A 336 -38.49 9.04 -26.55
N LYS A 337 -37.27 8.98 -27.09
CA LYS A 337 -36.86 9.79 -28.24
C LYS A 337 -37.54 9.32 -29.53
N VAL A 338 -38.17 10.25 -30.23
CA VAL A 338 -38.66 10.10 -31.61
C VAL A 338 -37.92 11.10 -32.49
N THR A 339 -37.31 10.59 -33.56
CA THR A 339 -36.60 11.39 -34.54
C THR A 339 -37.41 11.46 -35.83
N LEU A 340 -37.63 12.67 -36.33
CA LEU A 340 -38.30 12.92 -37.60
C LEU A 340 -37.28 13.57 -38.55
N LYS A 341 -36.81 12.83 -39.54
CA LYS A 341 -36.07 13.43 -40.66
C LYS A 341 -37.07 13.88 -41.71
N ILE A 342 -36.90 15.12 -42.17
CA ILE A 342 -37.72 15.73 -43.20
C ILE A 342 -36.88 15.76 -44.48
N LEU A 343 -37.43 15.21 -45.56
CA LEU A 343 -36.76 15.08 -46.85
C LEU A 343 -37.51 15.86 -47.93
N HIS A 344 -36.77 16.54 -48.79
CA HIS A 344 -37.26 17.14 -50.02
C HIS A 344 -36.34 16.72 -51.17
N ASN A 345 -36.89 16.22 -52.28
CA ASN A 345 -36.11 15.67 -53.39
C ASN A 345 -35.03 14.68 -52.94
N GLN A 346 -35.37 13.77 -52.02
CA GLN A 346 -34.47 12.77 -51.40
C GLN A 346 -33.29 13.35 -50.58
N LYS A 347 -33.22 14.67 -50.41
CA LYS A 347 -32.23 15.32 -49.54
C LYS A 347 -32.85 15.62 -48.19
N VAL A 348 -32.13 15.29 -47.12
CA VAL A 348 -32.54 15.65 -45.75
C VAL A 348 -32.41 17.16 -45.59
N ILE A 349 -33.53 17.83 -45.37
CA ILE A 349 -33.58 19.28 -45.14
C ILE A 349 -33.45 19.62 -43.65
N GLU A 350 -34.02 18.80 -42.78
CA GLU A 350 -33.98 19.02 -41.34
C GLU A 350 -34.23 17.70 -40.59
N THR A 351 -33.66 17.59 -39.39
CA THR A 351 -34.00 16.53 -38.44
C THR A 351 -34.57 17.16 -37.18
N LYS A 352 -35.82 16.83 -36.85
CA LYS A 352 -36.45 17.20 -35.59
C LYS A 352 -36.41 16.04 -34.61
N ILE A 353 -36.33 16.37 -33.32
CA ILE A 353 -36.41 15.40 -32.22
C ILE A 353 -37.53 15.84 -31.30
N ALA A 354 -38.38 14.90 -30.89
CA ALA A 354 -39.38 15.08 -29.87
C ALA A 354 -39.36 13.89 -28.92
N GLU A 355 -39.71 14.13 -27.66
CA GLU A 355 -39.86 13.08 -26.67
C GLU A 355 -41.34 12.70 -26.51
N THR A 356 -41.59 11.45 -26.13
CA THR A 356 -42.95 11.01 -25.84
C THR A 356 -43.51 11.67 -24.59
N ALA A 357 -44.77 12.07 -24.65
CA ALA A 357 -45.61 12.40 -23.53
C ALA A 357 -46.92 11.60 -23.62
N LYS A 358 -47.25 10.84 -22.56
CA LYS A 358 -48.33 9.84 -22.53
C LYS A 358 -48.23 8.86 -23.71
N GLY A 359 -47.01 8.45 -24.05
CA GLY A 359 -46.71 7.52 -25.15
C GLY A 359 -46.85 8.11 -26.57
N MET A 360 -46.97 9.43 -26.73
CA MET A 360 -47.07 10.07 -28.05
C MET A 360 -46.02 11.18 -28.22
N ALA A 361 -45.44 11.30 -29.41
CA ALA A 361 -44.60 12.44 -29.78
C ALA A 361 -45.31 13.28 -30.85
N ARG A 362 -45.14 14.60 -30.80
CA ARG A 362 -45.76 15.53 -31.75
C ARG A 362 -44.73 16.45 -32.37
N PHE A 363 -44.84 16.61 -33.69
CA PHE A 363 -44.04 17.53 -34.47
C PHE A 363 -44.94 18.53 -35.19
N TYR A 364 -44.48 19.78 -35.24
CA TYR A 364 -45.18 20.88 -35.90
C TYR A 364 -44.29 21.45 -37.00
N LEU A 365 -44.85 21.55 -38.21
CA LEU A 365 -44.21 22.05 -39.41
C LEU A 365 -44.81 23.41 -39.75
N HIS A 366 -44.25 24.49 -39.23
CA HIS A 366 -44.79 25.82 -39.46
C HIS A 366 -44.57 26.28 -40.91
N ALA A 367 -45.63 26.75 -41.57
CA ALA A 367 -45.63 27.13 -42.99
C ALA A 367 -44.50 28.10 -43.42
N PRO A 368 -44.09 29.10 -42.62
CA PRO A 368 -43.00 30.00 -42.99
C PRO A 368 -41.65 29.31 -43.23
N PHE A 369 -41.39 28.16 -42.59
CA PHE A 369 -40.12 27.44 -42.67
C PHE A 369 -40.15 26.29 -43.68
N TYR A 370 -41.33 25.76 -44.01
CA TYR A 370 -41.49 24.63 -44.94
C TYR A 370 -42.36 25.05 -46.13
N LYS A 371 -41.72 25.65 -47.13
CA LYS A 371 -42.36 26.29 -48.30
C LYS A 371 -42.53 25.39 -49.52
N GLU A 372 -41.75 24.31 -49.60
CA GLU A 372 -41.85 23.36 -50.71
C GLU A 372 -43.22 22.68 -50.80
N LYS A 373 -43.59 22.31 -52.03
CA LYS A 373 -44.89 21.70 -52.37
C LYS A 373 -45.05 20.27 -51.85
N GLU A 374 -43.93 19.60 -51.59
CA GLU A 374 -43.93 18.21 -51.15
C GLU A 374 -42.74 17.87 -50.25
N TYR A 375 -43.01 17.06 -49.24
CA TYR A 375 -42.00 16.49 -48.35
C TYR A 375 -42.25 15.00 -48.15
N GLN A 376 -41.18 14.27 -47.90
CA GLN A 376 -41.20 12.90 -47.40
C GLN A 376 -40.61 12.88 -45.98
N PHE A 377 -41.05 11.96 -45.14
CA PHE A 377 -40.59 11.88 -43.75
C PHE A 377 -40.05 10.50 -43.45
N GLU A 378 -38.99 10.46 -42.66
CA GLU A 378 -38.46 9.24 -42.06
C GLU A 378 -38.56 9.37 -40.53
N ILE A 379 -39.42 8.56 -39.93
CA ILE A 379 -39.68 8.56 -38.49
C ILE A 379 -38.90 7.41 -37.89
N THR A 380 -38.05 7.69 -36.90
CA THR A 380 -37.26 6.68 -36.19
C THR A 380 -37.48 6.76 -34.68
N THR A 381 -37.83 5.64 -34.05
CA THR A 381 -37.93 5.51 -32.60
C THR A 381 -37.74 4.06 -32.18
N LEU A 382 -37.14 3.83 -31.01
CA LEU A 382 -36.89 2.50 -30.43
C LEU A 382 -36.26 1.50 -31.42
N GLY A 383 -35.34 1.97 -32.27
CA GLY A 383 -34.68 1.17 -33.30
C GLY A 383 -35.52 0.83 -34.53
N ILE A 384 -36.77 1.30 -34.62
CA ILE A 384 -37.63 1.13 -35.80
C ILE A 384 -37.66 2.42 -36.61
N THR A 385 -37.48 2.26 -37.92
CA THR A 385 -37.63 3.35 -38.89
C THR A 385 -38.79 3.05 -39.83
N GLN A 386 -39.69 4.01 -40.00
CA GLN A 386 -40.75 3.98 -41.01
C GLN A 386 -40.63 5.21 -41.92
N GLN A 387 -40.66 4.99 -43.22
CA GLN A 387 -40.78 6.06 -44.20
C GLN A 387 -42.24 6.31 -44.55
N THR A 388 -42.61 7.58 -44.63
CA THR A 388 -43.95 7.97 -45.05
C THR A 388 -44.03 8.02 -46.58
N GLN A 389 -45.25 7.95 -47.10
CA GLN A 389 -45.52 8.41 -48.46
C GLN A 389 -45.25 9.92 -48.55
N LEU A 390 -45.00 10.39 -49.77
CA LEU A 390 -44.84 11.80 -50.10
C LEU A 390 -46.12 12.57 -49.74
N LYS A 391 -45.96 13.68 -48.99
CA LYS A 391 -47.07 14.53 -48.56
C LYS A 391 -47.02 15.86 -49.29
N LYS A 392 -48.13 16.21 -49.92
CA LYS A 392 -48.33 17.49 -50.59
C LYS A 392 -48.77 18.55 -49.58
N TYR A 393 -48.25 19.75 -49.75
CA TYR A 393 -48.56 20.93 -48.97
C TYR A 393 -49.09 22.02 -49.90
N GLU A 394 -49.85 22.95 -49.33
CA GLU A 394 -50.53 24.00 -50.11
C GLU A 394 -49.52 24.79 -50.95
N SER A 395 -49.83 24.91 -52.24
CA SER A 395 -49.22 25.90 -53.11
C SER A 395 -49.78 27.27 -52.75
N HIS A 396 -48.92 28.20 -52.31
CA HIS A 396 -49.25 29.61 -52.45
C HIS A 396 -49.18 30.02 -53.92
#